data_AF-A0A353BVP2-F1
#
_entry.id   AF-A0A353BVP2-F1
#
_cell.length_a   1.000
_cell.length_b   1.000
_cell.length_c   1.000
_cell.angle_alpha   90.00
_cell.angle_beta   90.00
_cell.angle_gamma   90.00
#
_symmetry.space_group_name_H-M   'P 1'
#
loop_
_entity.id
_entity.type
_entity.pdbx_description
1 polymer ?
#
loop_
_entity_poly.entity_id
_entity_poly.type
_entity_poly.pdbx_seq_one_letter_code
_entity_poly.pdbx_strand_id
1 'polypeptide(L)'
;KPALTDAFLVCGYLNPKRFAAGRVFLDAGHSEIALRPIAEYLQVDVRSAADRMIQIAISNMYAELSNVMEQRGVDPRNFTIVAFGGAGPVTANFVAEEIQAKNVLVPLRPGTLCALGSLTTDFVYDAVRSRQALLDDFSMEVLGDEFSQLASEAKKWLDDQHVAILKEFQLFYSIDARYKGQAFEIELPIDAEQLDKMNKDDLSDSFHDLHQRQYGHSDRHAKVETINFRVKLVAYTPKFQQIPLEKFEKAAQFIGSRSIICRGEVYSANIYDRSGLKAGHIIEGPAIVEQDDTTVLILPGWKGIVDLYGNLFISRIEDGKEVN
;
A
#
# COMPACT_ATOMS: atom_id res chain seq x y z
N LYS A 1 27.59 -3.94 -15.68
CA LYS A 1 26.38 -3.42 -16.37
C LYS A 1 25.70 -2.45 -15.41
N PRO A 2 25.23 -1.28 -15.87
CA PRO A 2 24.61 -0.29 -14.98
C PRO A 2 23.22 -0.75 -14.53
N ALA A 3 22.84 -0.39 -13.31
CA ALA A 3 21.51 -0.54 -12.73
C ALA A 3 20.86 0.83 -12.47
N LEU A 4 19.57 0.85 -12.15
CA LEU A 4 18.86 2.11 -11.88
C LEU A 4 19.45 2.88 -10.67
N THR A 5 19.99 2.17 -9.68
CA THR A 5 20.69 2.77 -8.54
C THR A 5 21.99 3.47 -8.94
N ASP A 6 22.68 3.01 -9.98
CA ASP A 6 23.84 3.72 -10.54
C ASP A 6 23.41 5.06 -11.12
N ALA A 7 22.27 5.09 -11.82
CA ALA A 7 21.71 6.34 -12.35
C ALA A 7 21.31 7.30 -11.22
N PHE A 8 20.67 6.82 -10.15
CA PHE A 8 20.36 7.65 -8.97
C PHE A 8 21.62 8.23 -8.32
N LEU A 9 22.71 7.46 -8.26
CA LEU A 9 23.97 7.93 -7.70
C LEU A 9 24.61 9.00 -8.60
N VAL A 10 24.67 8.77 -9.92
CA VAL A 10 25.23 9.71 -10.90
C VAL A 10 24.41 11.02 -10.98
N CYS A 11 23.09 10.94 -10.88
CA CYS A 11 22.21 12.11 -10.82
C CYS A 11 22.22 12.82 -9.45
N GLY A 12 22.96 12.30 -8.47
CA GLY A 12 23.14 12.90 -7.14
C GLY A 12 22.01 12.61 -6.15
N TYR A 13 21.04 11.77 -6.47
CA TYR A 13 19.93 11.47 -5.57
C TYR A 13 20.39 10.70 -4.33
N LEU A 14 21.36 9.79 -4.47
CA LEU A 14 21.86 8.98 -3.36
C LEU A 14 23.13 9.57 -2.74
N ASN A 15 23.27 9.41 -1.42
CA ASN A 15 24.49 9.78 -0.70
C ASN A 15 25.54 8.66 -0.78
N PRO A 16 26.69 8.86 -1.45
CA PRO A 16 27.71 7.83 -1.56
C PRO A 16 28.32 7.41 -0.22
N LYS A 17 28.24 8.26 0.82
CA LYS A 17 28.88 8.02 2.13
C LYS A 17 27.92 7.49 3.19
N ARG A 18 26.60 7.54 2.96
CA ARG A 18 25.57 7.21 3.97
C ARG A 18 24.67 6.04 3.55
N PHE A 19 24.97 5.33 2.46
CA PHE A 19 24.11 4.24 2.02
C PHE A 19 24.04 3.09 3.05
N ALA A 20 22.84 2.54 3.25
CA ALA A 20 22.55 1.53 4.27
C ALA A 20 23.08 1.91 5.67
N ALA A 21 22.65 3.07 6.19
CA ALA A 21 23.13 3.66 7.45
C ALA A 21 24.66 3.88 7.50
N GLY A 22 25.28 4.17 6.36
CA GLY A 22 26.74 4.36 6.24
C GLY A 22 27.57 3.08 6.31
N ARG A 23 26.95 1.90 6.24
CA ARG A 23 27.66 0.62 6.22
C ARG A 23 28.24 0.25 4.86
N VAL A 24 27.73 0.89 3.80
CA VAL A 24 28.16 0.66 2.42
C VAL A 24 28.54 1.99 1.80
N PHE A 25 29.78 2.08 1.31
CA PHE A 25 30.23 3.20 0.51
C PHE A 25 29.93 2.94 -0.96
N LEU A 26 29.29 3.90 -1.62
CA LEU A 26 29.03 3.82 -3.05
C LEU A 26 30.10 4.58 -3.82
N ASP A 27 30.52 4.01 -4.94
CA ASP A 27 31.52 4.60 -5.82
C ASP A 27 30.84 5.16 -7.08
N ALA A 28 30.65 6.49 -7.10
CA ALA A 28 30.05 7.17 -8.23
C ALA A 28 30.88 7.04 -9.52
N GLY A 29 32.21 6.91 -9.42
CA GLY A 29 33.08 6.75 -10.58
C GLY A 29 32.86 5.41 -11.28
N HIS A 30 32.65 4.33 -10.52
CA HIS A 30 32.30 3.03 -11.11
C HIS A 30 30.91 3.05 -11.76
N SER A 31 29.93 3.74 -11.17
CA SER A 31 28.62 3.96 -11.79
C SER A 31 28.73 4.75 -13.10
N GLU A 32 29.56 5.80 -13.15
CA GLU A 32 29.81 6.58 -14.37
C GLU A 32 30.47 5.74 -15.47
N ILE A 33 31.45 4.89 -15.12
CA ILE A 33 32.09 3.97 -16.07
C ILE A 33 31.06 2.97 -16.61
N ALA A 34 30.18 2.44 -15.77
CA ALA A 34 29.16 1.48 -16.18
C ALA A 34 28.11 2.09 -17.13
N LEU A 35 27.78 3.37 -16.96
CA LEU A 35 26.84 4.11 -17.80
C LEU A 35 27.46 4.65 -19.10
N ARG A 36 28.79 4.76 -19.17
CA ARG A 36 29.50 5.34 -20.33
C ARG A 36 29.16 4.72 -21.69
N PRO A 37 29.07 3.38 -21.85
CA PRO A 37 28.70 2.79 -23.14
C PRO A 37 27.31 3.23 -23.63
N ILE A 38 26.37 3.46 -22.70
CA ILE A 38 25.02 3.95 -23.01
C ILE A 38 25.10 5.41 -23.45
N ALA A 39 25.87 6.22 -22.72
CA ALA A 39 26.06 7.64 -23.03
C ALA A 39 26.71 7.85 -24.41
N GLU A 40 27.76 7.07 -24.72
CA GLU A 40 28.44 7.08 -26.01
C GLU A 40 27.51 6.69 -27.17
N TYR A 41 26.71 5.63 -26.99
CA TYR A 41 25.73 5.20 -27.99
C TYR A 41 24.66 6.28 -28.26
N LEU A 42 24.22 6.98 -27.22
CA LEU A 42 23.23 8.04 -27.31
C LEU A 42 23.80 9.42 -27.67
N GLN A 43 25.13 9.55 -27.76
CA GLN A 43 25.84 10.82 -28.02
C GLN A 43 25.50 11.93 -27.01
N VAL A 44 25.42 11.57 -25.73
CA VAL A 44 25.20 12.51 -24.62
C VAL A 44 26.25 12.30 -23.53
N ASP A 45 26.35 13.22 -22.57
CA ASP A 45 27.17 12.99 -21.39
C ASP A 45 26.56 11.92 -20.46
N VAL A 46 27.40 11.37 -19.58
CA VAL A 46 27.03 10.26 -18.68
C VAL A 46 25.88 10.63 -17.74
N ARG A 47 25.81 11.87 -17.27
CA ARG A 47 24.76 12.33 -16.36
C ARG A 47 23.43 12.50 -17.10
N SER A 48 23.46 13.02 -18.32
CA SER A 48 22.28 13.06 -19.20
C SER A 48 21.76 11.65 -19.53
N ALA A 49 22.66 10.69 -19.76
CA ALA A 49 22.27 9.29 -19.96
C ALA A 49 21.62 8.69 -18.70
N ALA A 50 22.17 8.98 -17.52
CA ALA A 50 21.61 8.56 -16.23
C ALA A 50 20.20 9.14 -16.00
N ASP A 51 20.00 10.45 -16.21
CA ASP A 51 18.70 11.09 -16.07
C ASP A 51 17.67 10.49 -17.03
N ARG A 52 18.04 10.27 -18.30
CA ARG A 52 17.17 9.58 -19.28
C ARG A 52 16.82 8.15 -18.86
N MET A 53 17.77 7.40 -18.31
CA MET A 53 17.52 6.06 -17.77
C MET A 53 16.48 6.10 -16.65
N ILE A 54 16.54 7.11 -15.78
CA ILE A 54 15.53 7.33 -14.73
C ILE A 54 14.18 7.64 -15.36
N GLN A 55 14.09 8.58 -16.31
CA GLN A 55 12.82 8.93 -16.97
C GLN A 55 12.17 7.72 -17.66
N ILE A 56 12.95 6.85 -18.30
CA ILE A 56 12.45 5.59 -18.88
C ILE A 56 11.93 4.65 -17.79
N ALA A 57 12.65 4.50 -16.68
CA ALA A 57 12.21 3.67 -15.57
C ALA A 57 10.89 4.20 -14.98
N ILE A 58 10.75 5.52 -14.80
CA ILE A 58 9.51 6.15 -14.36
C ILE A 58 8.37 5.91 -15.35
N SER A 59 8.63 6.04 -16.66
CA SER A 59 7.63 5.80 -17.71
C SER A 59 7.11 4.36 -17.68
N ASN A 60 7.98 3.38 -17.43
CA ASN A 60 7.59 1.99 -17.26
C ASN A 60 6.75 1.79 -15.97
N MET A 61 7.15 2.41 -14.85
CA MET A 61 6.36 2.37 -13.61
C MET A 61 4.96 2.98 -13.80
N TYR A 62 4.87 4.08 -14.54
CA TYR A 62 3.60 4.72 -14.91
C TYR A 62 2.71 3.78 -15.73
N ALA A 63 3.26 3.11 -16.75
CA ALA A 63 2.51 2.20 -17.61
C ALA A 63 1.92 1.04 -16.80
N GLU A 64 2.72 0.42 -15.94
CA GLU A 64 2.26 -0.66 -15.05
C GLU A 64 1.17 -0.19 -14.08
N LEU A 65 1.36 0.97 -13.45
CA LEU A 65 0.39 1.49 -12.49
C LEU A 65 -0.93 1.90 -13.16
N SER A 66 -0.86 2.50 -14.35
CA SER A 66 -2.04 2.91 -15.12
C SER A 66 -2.88 1.70 -15.52
N ASN A 67 -2.25 0.61 -15.98
CA ASN A 67 -2.95 -0.64 -16.29
C ASN A 67 -3.74 -1.19 -15.10
N VAL A 68 -3.15 -1.16 -13.89
CA VAL A 68 -3.83 -1.63 -12.67
C VAL A 68 -5.01 -0.73 -12.28
N MET A 69 -4.86 0.59 -12.44
CA MET A 69 -5.93 1.55 -12.13
C MET A 69 -7.10 1.42 -13.11
N GLU A 70 -6.82 1.27 -14.41
CA GLU A 70 -7.84 1.06 -15.45
C GLU A 70 -8.64 -0.22 -15.22
N GLN A 71 -7.97 -1.33 -14.89
CA GLN A 71 -8.64 -2.60 -14.56
C GLN A 71 -9.60 -2.49 -13.37
N ARG A 72 -9.34 -1.54 -12.45
CA ARG A 72 -10.19 -1.30 -11.29
C ARG A 72 -11.18 -0.14 -11.48
N GLY A 73 -11.14 0.57 -12.61
CA GLY A 73 -11.99 1.72 -12.88
C GLY A 73 -11.73 2.92 -11.96
N VAL A 74 -10.48 3.12 -11.53
CA VAL A 74 -10.11 4.10 -10.50
C VAL A 74 -9.42 5.33 -11.11
N ASP A 75 -9.83 6.52 -10.70
CA ASP A 75 -9.17 7.79 -11.07
C ASP A 75 -8.04 8.12 -10.07
N PRO A 76 -6.75 8.11 -10.49
CA PRO A 76 -5.60 8.32 -9.61
C PRO A 76 -5.59 9.68 -8.90
N ARG A 77 -6.27 10.69 -9.45
CA ARG A 77 -6.36 12.03 -8.84
C ARG A 77 -7.09 12.03 -7.49
N ASN A 78 -7.86 10.98 -7.22
CA ASN A 78 -8.56 10.80 -5.95
C ASN A 78 -7.74 10.04 -4.90
N PHE A 79 -6.52 9.60 -5.23
CA PHE A 79 -5.71 8.72 -4.39
C PHE A 79 -4.35 9.30 -4.03
N THR A 80 -3.86 8.85 -2.88
CA THR A 80 -2.51 9.10 -2.39
C THR A 80 -1.63 7.90 -2.70
N ILE A 81 -0.45 8.14 -3.28
CA ILE A 81 0.56 7.08 -3.45
C ILE A 81 1.27 6.86 -2.12
N VAL A 82 1.22 5.65 -1.57
CA VAL A 82 2.05 5.28 -0.40
C VAL A 82 3.39 4.75 -0.90
N ALA A 83 4.46 5.51 -0.66
CA ALA A 83 5.82 5.18 -1.10
C ALA A 83 6.57 4.44 0.01
N PHE A 84 6.88 3.17 -0.21
CA PHE A 84 7.60 2.32 0.73
C PHE A 84 8.71 1.50 0.04
N GLY A 85 9.47 0.75 0.84
CA GLY A 85 10.70 0.10 0.41
C GLY A 85 11.88 1.06 0.34
N GLY A 86 13.06 0.54 -0.02
CA GLY A 86 14.29 1.33 -0.02
C GLY A 86 14.35 2.37 -1.15
N ALA A 87 13.83 2.05 -2.33
CA ALA A 87 13.89 2.92 -3.52
C ALA A 87 12.57 3.62 -3.87
N GLY A 88 11.44 3.18 -3.30
CA GLY A 88 10.12 3.76 -3.60
C GLY A 88 10.07 5.28 -3.36
N PRO A 89 10.52 5.79 -2.22
CA PRO A 89 10.52 7.23 -1.95
C PRO A 89 11.44 8.08 -2.86
N VAL A 90 12.41 7.47 -3.57
CA VAL A 90 13.24 8.18 -4.56
C VAL A 90 12.45 8.44 -5.85
N THR A 91 11.55 7.53 -6.23
CA THR A 91 10.83 7.59 -7.51
C THR A 91 9.37 8.03 -7.37
N ALA A 92 8.78 7.91 -6.19
CA ALA A 92 7.34 8.10 -5.98
C ALA A 92 6.85 9.50 -6.38
N ASN A 93 7.65 10.54 -6.15
CA ASN A 93 7.27 11.89 -6.54
C ASN A 93 7.17 12.04 -8.06
N PHE A 94 8.05 11.39 -8.83
CA PHE A 94 7.94 11.35 -10.30
C PHE A 94 6.68 10.60 -10.73
N VAL A 95 6.45 9.41 -10.20
CA VAL A 95 5.27 8.59 -10.56
C VAL A 95 3.96 9.31 -10.23
N ALA A 96 3.89 9.96 -9.06
CA ALA A 96 2.75 10.77 -8.67
C ALA A 96 2.49 11.92 -9.64
N GLU A 97 3.55 12.50 -10.20
CA GLU A 97 3.40 13.54 -11.19
C GLU A 97 2.80 13.02 -12.50
N GLU A 98 3.32 11.90 -13.02
CA GLU A 98 2.88 11.28 -14.27
C GLU A 98 1.42 10.81 -14.21
N ILE A 99 0.99 10.18 -13.09
CA ILE A 99 -0.41 9.74 -12.92
C ILE A 99 -1.34 10.84 -12.39
N GLN A 100 -0.82 12.05 -12.14
CA GLN A 100 -1.56 13.15 -11.50
C GLN A 100 -2.19 12.75 -10.14
N ALA A 101 -1.48 11.95 -9.34
CA ALA A 101 -1.96 11.58 -8.01
C ALA A 101 -2.17 12.81 -7.13
N LYS A 102 -3.09 12.72 -6.16
CA LYS A 102 -3.36 13.81 -5.21
C LYS A 102 -2.12 14.25 -4.45
N ASN A 103 -1.36 13.27 -3.94
CA ASN A 103 -0.12 13.46 -3.21
C ASN A 103 0.60 12.11 -3.01
N VAL A 104 1.80 12.16 -2.45
CA VAL A 104 2.57 11.00 -1.98
C VAL A 104 2.63 11.01 -0.47
N LEU A 105 2.43 9.85 0.15
CA LEU A 105 2.69 9.59 1.55
C LEU A 105 3.95 8.71 1.66
N VAL A 106 4.99 9.23 2.32
CA VAL A 106 6.14 8.42 2.75
C VAL A 106 5.98 8.14 4.24
N PRO A 107 5.75 6.88 4.67
CA PRO A 107 5.65 6.54 6.07
C PRO A 107 6.94 6.87 6.85
N LEU A 108 6.87 6.96 8.17
CA LEU A 108 8.05 7.22 9.01
C LEU A 108 9.21 6.22 8.76
N ARG A 109 8.90 4.95 8.48
CA ARG A 109 9.88 3.88 8.22
C ARG A 109 9.53 3.12 6.94
N PRO A 110 9.73 3.74 5.77
CA PRO A 110 9.29 3.16 4.50
C PRO A 110 10.07 1.89 4.15
N GLY A 111 11.37 1.83 4.49
CA GLY A 111 12.22 0.69 4.17
C GLY A 111 11.87 -0.60 4.94
N THR A 112 11.20 -0.47 6.08
CA THR A 112 10.80 -1.61 6.94
C THR A 112 9.28 -1.77 7.08
N LEU A 113 8.49 -1.09 6.24
CA LEU A 113 7.03 -1.08 6.33
C LEU A 113 6.41 -2.49 6.25
N CYS A 114 6.94 -3.37 5.40
CA CYS A 114 6.43 -4.75 5.29
C CYS A 114 6.62 -5.53 6.60
N ALA A 115 7.76 -5.37 7.27
CA ALA A 115 8.02 -6.00 8.56
C ALA A 115 7.10 -5.44 9.66
N LEU A 116 6.84 -4.13 9.65
CA LEU A 116 5.85 -3.52 10.54
C LEU A 116 4.44 -4.09 10.28
N GLY A 117 4.07 -4.27 9.01
CA GLY A 117 2.83 -4.94 8.61
C GLY A 117 2.73 -6.31 9.25
N SER A 118 3.73 -7.18 9.04
CA SER A 118 3.78 -8.53 9.64
C SER A 118 3.70 -8.53 11.17
N LEU A 119 4.30 -7.53 11.84
CA LEU A 119 4.22 -7.41 13.30
C LEU A 119 2.87 -6.90 13.82
N THR A 120 2.06 -6.29 12.96
CA THR A 120 0.78 -5.64 13.34
C THR A 120 -0.44 -6.35 12.79
N THR A 121 -0.30 -7.42 12.00
CA THR A 121 -1.46 -8.18 11.52
C THR A 121 -2.15 -8.89 12.68
N ASP A 122 -3.45 -9.10 12.52
CA ASP A 122 -4.18 -10.08 13.32
C ASP A 122 -3.93 -11.49 12.78
N PHE A 123 -4.16 -12.49 13.62
CA PHE A 123 -4.20 -13.88 13.17
C PHE A 123 -5.55 -14.10 12.51
N VAL A 124 -5.52 -14.45 11.22
CA VAL A 124 -6.74 -14.72 10.44
C VAL A 124 -6.70 -16.15 9.95
N TYR A 125 -7.81 -16.86 10.14
CA TYR A 125 -7.99 -18.21 9.63
C TYR A 125 -9.38 -18.38 9.03
N ASP A 126 -9.43 -18.79 7.77
CA ASP A 126 -10.67 -19.11 7.06
C ASP A 126 -10.88 -20.64 7.10
N ALA A 127 -11.79 -21.10 7.96
CA ALA A 127 -12.31 -22.46 7.90
C ALA A 127 -13.39 -22.51 6.80
N VAL A 128 -13.13 -23.25 5.72
CA VAL A 128 -13.99 -23.30 4.54
C VAL A 128 -14.37 -24.75 4.22
N ARG A 129 -15.65 -24.98 3.92
CA ARG A 129 -16.14 -26.28 3.47
C ARG A 129 -17.04 -26.13 2.25
N SER A 130 -16.66 -26.80 1.16
CA SER A 130 -17.44 -26.81 -0.07
C SER A 130 -18.64 -27.76 0.04
N ARG A 131 -19.83 -27.20 -0.15
CA ARG A 131 -21.12 -27.88 -0.14
C ARG A 131 -22.01 -27.25 -1.20
N GLN A 132 -21.91 -27.79 -2.40
CA GLN A 132 -22.74 -27.37 -3.53
C GLN A 132 -24.12 -28.02 -3.46
N ALA A 133 -25.15 -27.24 -3.14
CA ALA A 133 -26.55 -27.66 -3.20
C ALA A 133 -27.47 -26.43 -3.23
N LEU A 134 -28.77 -26.62 -3.47
CA LEU A 134 -29.71 -25.52 -3.30
C LEU A 134 -29.84 -25.18 -1.83
N LEU A 135 -29.97 -23.90 -1.50
CA LEU A 135 -30.23 -23.45 -0.13
C LEU A 135 -31.47 -24.15 0.46
N ASP A 136 -32.49 -24.36 -0.39
CA ASP A 136 -33.72 -25.06 -0.06
C ASP A 136 -33.50 -26.51 0.40
N ASP A 137 -32.42 -27.16 -0.03
CA ASP A 137 -32.11 -28.56 0.28
C ASP A 137 -31.53 -28.74 1.70
N PHE A 138 -31.05 -27.67 2.35
CA PHE A 138 -30.51 -27.72 3.71
C PHE A 138 -31.60 -27.46 4.75
N SER A 139 -31.65 -28.19 5.86
CA SER A 139 -32.43 -27.75 7.03
C SER A 139 -31.65 -26.70 7.84
N MET A 140 -32.34 -25.88 8.64
CA MET A 140 -31.65 -24.88 9.48
C MET A 140 -30.71 -25.54 10.49
N GLU A 141 -31.07 -26.73 10.98
CA GLU A 141 -30.22 -27.54 11.86
C GLU A 141 -28.92 -27.95 11.15
N VAL A 142 -29.01 -28.40 9.89
CA VAL A 142 -27.82 -28.76 9.09
C VAL A 142 -26.92 -27.54 8.86
N LEU A 143 -27.49 -26.37 8.56
CA LEU A 143 -26.71 -25.13 8.41
C LEU A 143 -25.99 -24.76 9.70
N GLY A 144 -26.70 -24.83 10.84
CA GLY A 144 -26.14 -24.57 12.16
C GLY A 144 -25.01 -25.56 12.53
N ASP A 145 -25.17 -26.84 12.20
CA ASP A 145 -24.16 -27.87 12.42
C ASP A 145 -22.91 -27.63 11.57
N GLU A 146 -23.05 -27.27 10.29
CA GLU A 146 -21.92 -26.95 9.41
C GLU A 146 -21.12 -25.76 9.96
N PHE A 147 -21.78 -24.68 10.36
CA PHE A 147 -21.12 -23.52 10.98
C PHE A 147 -20.48 -23.84 12.33
N SER A 148 -21.13 -24.65 13.17
CA SER A 148 -20.60 -25.05 14.47
C SER A 148 -19.32 -25.87 14.33
N GLN A 149 -19.28 -26.77 13.34
CA GLN A 149 -18.08 -27.56 13.04
C GLN A 149 -16.93 -26.68 12.54
N LEU A 150 -17.20 -25.76 11.59
CA LEU A 150 -16.20 -24.82 11.09
C LEU A 150 -15.69 -23.87 12.18
N ALA A 151 -16.57 -23.39 13.05
CA ALA A 151 -16.19 -22.58 14.21
C ALA A 151 -15.30 -23.35 15.19
N SER A 152 -15.59 -24.63 15.44
CA SER A 152 -14.74 -25.48 16.28
C SER A 152 -13.38 -25.74 15.65
N GLU A 153 -13.33 -25.93 14.32
CA GLU A 153 -12.09 -26.09 13.57
C GLU A 153 -11.22 -24.84 13.67
N ALA A 154 -11.82 -23.66 13.45
CA ALA A 154 -11.10 -22.40 13.54
C ALA A 154 -10.57 -22.12 14.96
N LYS A 155 -11.38 -22.38 16.00
CA LYS A 155 -10.94 -22.26 17.40
C LYS A 155 -9.78 -23.21 17.72
N LYS A 156 -9.89 -24.47 17.30
CA LYS A 156 -8.82 -25.46 17.49
C LYS A 156 -7.53 -25.01 16.80
N TRP A 157 -7.63 -24.53 15.55
CA TRP A 157 -6.47 -23.99 14.84
C TRP A 157 -5.80 -22.86 15.62
N LEU A 158 -6.59 -21.97 16.24
CA LEU A 158 -6.07 -20.87 17.06
C LEU A 158 -5.35 -21.38 18.32
N ASP A 159 -5.94 -22.34 19.02
CA ASP A 159 -5.35 -22.95 20.23
C ASP A 159 -4.01 -23.63 19.91
N ASP A 160 -3.91 -24.28 18.75
CA ASP A 160 -2.70 -24.93 18.22
C ASP A 160 -1.58 -23.92 17.86
N GLN A 161 -1.89 -22.62 17.72
CA GLN A 161 -0.85 -21.59 17.51
C GLN A 161 -0.08 -21.26 18.79
N HIS A 162 -0.59 -21.66 19.97
CA HIS A 162 0.04 -21.46 21.27
C HIS A 162 0.45 -20.00 21.57
N VAL A 163 -0.36 -19.02 21.14
CA VAL A 163 -0.04 -17.59 21.27
C VAL A 163 -0.62 -16.99 22.54
N ALA A 164 0.20 -16.89 23.60
CA ALA A 164 -0.20 -16.40 24.92
C ALA A 164 -0.65 -14.92 24.97
N ILE A 165 -0.34 -14.13 23.94
CA ILE A 165 -0.65 -12.68 23.89
C ILE A 165 -2.02 -12.36 23.28
N LEU A 166 -2.72 -13.36 22.74
CA LEU A 166 -4.06 -13.18 22.20
C LEU A 166 -5.06 -13.01 23.34
N LYS A 167 -5.81 -11.91 23.32
CA LYS A 167 -6.79 -11.60 24.37
C LYS A 167 -8.20 -11.92 23.94
N GLU A 168 -8.51 -11.66 22.67
CA GLU A 168 -9.86 -11.70 22.13
C GLU A 168 -9.80 -12.17 20.67
N PHE A 169 -10.82 -12.91 20.25
CA PHE A 169 -11.05 -13.25 18.85
C PHE A 169 -12.52 -13.04 18.50
N GLN A 170 -12.78 -12.85 17.21
CA GLN A 170 -14.12 -12.78 16.65
C GLN A 170 -14.27 -13.82 15.54
N LEU A 171 -15.48 -14.32 15.38
CA LEU A 171 -15.86 -15.23 14.31
C LEU A 171 -16.84 -14.51 13.39
N PHE A 172 -16.57 -14.57 12.08
CA PHE A 172 -17.44 -14.08 11.04
C PHE A 172 -17.93 -15.26 10.21
N TYR A 173 -19.22 -15.33 9.96
CA TYR A 173 -19.87 -16.45 9.29
C TYR A 173 -20.35 -15.98 7.93
N SER A 174 -20.14 -16.77 6.89
CA SER A 174 -20.64 -16.46 5.55
C SER A 174 -20.89 -17.71 4.72
N ILE A 175 -21.71 -17.55 3.68
CA ILE A 175 -21.95 -18.55 2.64
C ILE A 175 -21.56 -17.94 1.31
N ASP A 176 -20.67 -18.59 0.58
CA ASP A 176 -20.43 -18.25 -0.83
C ASP A 176 -21.63 -18.81 -1.63
N ALA A 177 -22.46 -17.93 -2.19
CA ALA A 177 -23.74 -18.28 -2.82
C ALA A 177 -23.91 -17.62 -4.19
N ARG A 178 -24.75 -18.21 -5.04
CA ARG A 178 -25.09 -17.68 -6.36
C ARG A 178 -26.50 -18.09 -6.78
N TYR A 179 -27.09 -17.46 -7.79
CA TYR A 179 -28.25 -18.08 -8.43
C TYR A 179 -27.83 -19.34 -9.18
N LYS A 180 -28.68 -20.37 -9.17
CA LYS A 180 -28.43 -21.61 -9.92
C LYS A 180 -28.13 -21.29 -11.39
N GLY A 181 -26.96 -21.72 -11.86
CA GLY A 181 -26.51 -21.50 -13.24
C GLY A 181 -25.72 -20.21 -13.47
N GLN A 182 -25.54 -19.36 -12.46
CA GLN A 182 -24.58 -18.25 -12.54
C GLN A 182 -23.14 -18.75 -12.41
N ALA A 183 -22.20 -17.99 -12.98
CA ALA A 183 -20.77 -18.31 -12.95
C ALA A 183 -20.06 -17.81 -11.69
N PHE A 184 -20.50 -16.68 -11.12
CA PHE A 184 -19.83 -15.99 -10.02
C PHE A 184 -20.64 -16.06 -8.73
N GLU A 185 -19.91 -16.15 -7.62
CA GLU A 185 -20.44 -16.23 -6.26
C GLU A 185 -20.43 -14.87 -5.58
N ILE A 186 -21.28 -14.73 -4.57
CA ILE A 186 -21.34 -13.61 -3.64
C ILE A 186 -21.16 -14.17 -2.23
N GLU A 187 -20.28 -13.56 -1.43
CA GLU A 187 -20.13 -13.88 -0.01
C GLU A 187 -21.32 -13.29 0.76
N LEU A 188 -22.30 -14.13 1.12
CA LEU A 188 -23.45 -13.77 1.95
C LEU A 188 -23.05 -13.80 3.43
N PRO A 189 -22.93 -12.65 4.12
CA PRO A 189 -22.65 -12.63 5.55
C PRO A 189 -23.84 -13.16 6.36
N ILE A 190 -23.53 -13.94 7.39
CA ILE A 190 -24.51 -14.56 8.29
C ILE A 190 -24.28 -14.03 9.71
N ASP A 191 -25.34 -13.51 10.33
CA ASP A 191 -25.32 -13.15 11.74
C ASP A 191 -25.58 -14.39 12.59
N ALA A 192 -24.55 -14.88 13.28
CA ALA A 192 -24.63 -16.06 14.12
C ALA A 192 -25.62 -15.91 15.29
N GLU A 193 -25.84 -14.68 15.80
CA GLU A 193 -26.81 -14.45 16.88
C GLU A 193 -28.27 -14.54 16.40
N GLN A 194 -28.46 -14.44 15.08
CA GLN A 194 -29.76 -14.53 14.43
C GLN A 194 -29.99 -15.87 13.74
N LEU A 195 -28.96 -16.69 13.55
CA LEU A 195 -29.06 -17.95 12.82
C LEU A 195 -30.18 -18.86 13.36
N ASP A 196 -30.31 -18.96 14.69
CA ASP A 196 -31.37 -19.76 15.35
C ASP A 196 -32.78 -19.17 15.19
N LYS A 197 -32.90 -17.90 14.80
CA LYS A 197 -34.16 -17.16 14.61
C LYS A 197 -34.53 -17.02 13.15
N MET A 198 -33.55 -17.14 12.25
CA MET A 198 -33.76 -17.07 10.80
C MET A 198 -34.35 -18.37 10.28
N ASN A 199 -35.17 -18.23 9.24
CA ASN A 199 -35.56 -19.34 8.39
C ASN A 199 -34.86 -19.24 7.02
N LYS A 200 -35.10 -20.22 6.15
CA LYS A 200 -34.48 -20.25 4.82
C LYS A 200 -34.91 -19.09 3.92
N ASP A 201 -36.15 -18.63 4.05
CA ASP A 201 -36.67 -17.53 3.25
C ASP A 201 -35.94 -16.24 3.63
N ASP A 202 -35.64 -16.02 4.93
CA ASP A 202 -34.84 -14.88 5.39
C ASP A 202 -33.42 -14.88 4.80
N LEU A 203 -32.80 -16.06 4.69
CA LEU A 203 -31.48 -16.22 4.06
C LEU A 203 -31.54 -15.96 2.56
N SER A 204 -32.57 -16.48 1.87
CA SER A 204 -32.77 -16.24 0.45
C SER A 204 -33.03 -14.76 0.18
N ASP A 205 -33.87 -14.10 0.97
CA ASP A 205 -34.15 -12.67 0.87
C ASP A 205 -32.90 -11.82 1.12
N SER A 206 -32.09 -12.20 2.10
CA SER A 206 -30.80 -11.56 2.35
C SER A 206 -29.85 -11.67 1.14
N PHE A 207 -29.83 -12.83 0.47
CA PHE A 207 -29.08 -13.01 -0.76
C PHE A 207 -29.63 -12.15 -1.91
N HIS A 208 -30.95 -12.12 -2.10
CA HIS A 208 -31.58 -11.29 -3.15
C HIS A 208 -31.28 -9.80 -2.95
N ASP A 209 -31.35 -9.33 -1.71
CA ASP A 209 -31.02 -7.95 -1.34
C ASP A 209 -29.54 -7.64 -1.59
N LEU A 210 -28.64 -8.57 -1.24
CA LEU A 210 -27.21 -8.41 -1.49
C LEU A 210 -26.89 -8.37 -2.98
N HIS A 211 -27.50 -9.26 -3.77
CA HIS A 211 -27.37 -9.27 -5.23
C HIS A 211 -27.88 -7.96 -5.86
N GLN A 212 -29.02 -7.43 -5.38
CA GLN A 212 -29.55 -6.14 -5.81
C GLN A 212 -28.58 -4.98 -5.51
N ARG A 213 -27.97 -4.97 -4.32
CA ARG A 213 -27.00 -3.94 -3.93
C ARG A 213 -25.73 -4.01 -4.78
N GLN A 214 -25.23 -5.22 -5.05
CA GLN A 214 -23.97 -5.42 -5.75
C GLN A 214 -24.09 -5.26 -7.28
N TYR A 215 -25.18 -5.72 -7.88
CA TYR A 215 -25.35 -5.78 -9.34
C TYR A 215 -26.51 -4.94 -9.89
N GLY A 216 -27.25 -4.22 -9.03
CA GLY A 216 -28.36 -3.36 -9.45
C GLY A 216 -29.63 -4.10 -9.88
N HIS A 217 -29.68 -5.42 -9.75
CA HIS A 217 -30.84 -6.26 -10.04
C HIS A 217 -30.87 -7.50 -9.14
N SER A 218 -32.02 -8.13 -8.94
CA SER A 218 -32.16 -9.45 -8.32
C SER A 218 -33.36 -10.21 -8.88
N ASP A 219 -33.29 -11.54 -8.90
CA ASP A 219 -34.41 -12.41 -9.27
C ASP A 219 -34.86 -13.17 -8.01
N ARG A 220 -35.93 -12.68 -7.37
CA ARG A 220 -36.50 -13.28 -6.16
C ARG A 220 -37.16 -14.64 -6.40
N HIS A 221 -37.34 -15.06 -7.64
CA HIS A 221 -37.89 -16.37 -7.99
C HIS A 221 -36.80 -17.38 -8.31
N ALA A 222 -35.58 -16.93 -8.60
CA ALA A 222 -34.46 -17.80 -8.86
C ALA A 222 -33.99 -18.51 -7.60
N LYS A 223 -33.64 -19.79 -7.75
CA LYS A 223 -33.12 -20.62 -6.66
C LYS A 223 -31.68 -20.23 -6.32
N VAL A 224 -31.41 -20.06 -5.03
CA VAL A 224 -30.07 -19.82 -4.48
C VAL A 224 -29.34 -21.15 -4.33
N GLU A 225 -28.14 -21.23 -4.89
CA GLU A 225 -27.19 -22.34 -4.76
C GLU A 225 -26.08 -21.91 -3.80
N THR A 226 -25.85 -22.69 -2.75
CA THR A 226 -24.68 -22.53 -1.87
C THR A 226 -23.49 -23.22 -2.51
N ILE A 227 -22.28 -22.66 -2.38
CA ILE A 227 -21.04 -23.26 -2.88
C ILE A 227 -20.12 -23.61 -1.71
N ASN A 228 -19.86 -22.65 -0.82
CA ASN A 228 -19.03 -22.86 0.36
C ASN A 228 -19.69 -22.29 1.62
N PHE A 229 -19.47 -22.98 2.73
CA PHE A 229 -19.66 -22.43 4.08
C PHE A 229 -18.31 -21.94 4.59
N ARG A 230 -18.30 -20.77 5.23
CA ARG A 230 -17.09 -20.12 5.73
C ARG A 230 -17.30 -19.64 7.16
N VAL A 231 -16.31 -19.93 8.00
CA VAL A 231 -16.12 -19.27 9.29
C VAL A 231 -14.72 -18.66 9.31
N LYS A 232 -14.66 -17.33 9.30
CA LYS A 232 -13.43 -16.56 9.42
C LYS A 232 -13.19 -16.22 10.89
N LEU A 233 -12.10 -16.72 11.44
CA LEU A 233 -11.60 -16.32 12.75
C LEU A 233 -10.62 -15.17 12.59
N VAL A 234 -10.82 -14.11 13.38
CA VAL A 234 -9.87 -13.01 13.53
C VAL A 234 -9.50 -12.91 15.01
N ALA A 235 -8.27 -13.30 15.35
CA ALA A 235 -7.73 -13.15 16.70
C ALA A 235 -6.83 -11.92 16.78
N TYR A 236 -7.22 -11.00 17.67
CA TYR A 236 -6.67 -9.66 17.72
C TYR A 236 -5.32 -9.63 18.43
N THR A 237 -4.33 -9.04 17.76
CA THR A 237 -3.00 -8.81 18.31
C THR A 237 -2.91 -7.42 18.94
N PRO A 238 -2.13 -7.25 20.02
CA PRO A 238 -1.85 -5.92 20.56
C PRO A 238 -1.24 -5.02 19.48
N LYS A 239 -1.92 -3.92 19.15
CA LYS A 239 -1.40 -2.95 18.17
C LYS A 239 -0.43 -1.99 18.86
N PHE A 240 0.66 -1.64 18.17
CA PHE A 240 1.56 -0.59 18.65
C PHE A 240 0.83 0.75 18.68
N GLN A 241 0.90 1.45 19.81
CA GLN A 241 0.49 2.84 19.86
C GLN A 241 1.51 3.68 19.11
N GLN A 242 1.05 4.43 18.11
CA GLN A 242 1.87 5.43 17.46
C GLN A 242 2.08 6.60 18.42
N ILE A 243 3.35 6.95 18.65
CA ILE A 243 3.71 8.08 19.51
C ILE A 243 3.75 9.33 18.63
N PRO A 244 2.92 10.36 18.92
CA PRO A 244 2.98 11.61 18.18
C PRO A 244 4.35 12.28 18.35
N LEU A 245 4.88 12.82 17.27
CA LEU A 245 6.04 13.71 17.32
C LEU A 245 5.66 15.02 18.01
N GLU A 246 6.63 15.60 18.70
CA GLU A 246 6.54 16.97 19.19
C GLU A 246 6.27 17.91 18.01
N LYS A 247 5.28 18.79 18.16
CA LYS A 247 5.10 19.92 17.25
C LYS A 247 6.23 20.92 17.47
N PHE A 248 6.74 21.47 16.38
CA PHE A 248 7.80 22.47 16.46
C PHE A 248 7.48 23.62 15.49
N GLU A 249 7.53 24.84 16.00
CA GLU A 249 7.17 26.04 15.23
C GLU A 249 8.31 26.56 14.35
N LYS A 250 9.56 26.15 14.63
CA LYS A 250 10.70 26.61 13.82
C LYS A 250 10.75 25.86 12.50
N ALA A 251 11.26 26.54 11.48
CA ALA A 251 11.51 25.95 10.18
C ALA A 251 12.49 24.76 10.27
N ALA A 252 12.29 23.77 9.41
CA ALA A 252 13.21 22.65 9.27
C ALA A 252 14.59 23.15 8.83
N GLN A 253 15.64 22.67 9.49
CA GLN A 253 17.02 22.99 9.13
C GLN A 253 17.58 21.93 8.20
N PHE A 254 18.08 22.33 7.04
CA PHE A 254 18.86 21.46 6.17
C PHE A 254 20.28 21.30 6.73
N ILE A 255 20.86 20.12 6.55
CA ILE A 255 22.21 19.76 7.00
C ILE A 255 23.28 19.96 5.92
N GLY A 256 22.86 20.33 4.70
CA GLY A 256 23.73 20.62 3.58
C GLY A 256 22.94 20.77 2.29
N SER A 257 23.65 20.81 1.17
CA SER A 257 23.07 20.81 -0.17
C SER A 257 23.89 19.94 -1.11
N ARG A 258 23.26 19.46 -2.18
CA ARG A 258 23.91 18.66 -3.23
C ARG A 258 23.37 19.02 -4.59
N SER A 259 24.27 19.10 -5.57
CA SER A 259 23.89 19.25 -6.97
C SER A 259 23.24 17.96 -7.47
N ILE A 260 22.02 18.08 -8.01
CA ILE A 260 21.29 17.00 -8.66
C ILE A 260 20.98 17.36 -10.10
N ILE A 261 20.80 16.34 -10.95
CA ILE A 261 20.22 16.52 -12.28
C ILE A 261 18.87 15.83 -12.31
N CYS A 262 17.85 16.58 -12.70
CA CYS A 262 16.48 16.10 -12.82
C CYS A 262 15.88 16.69 -14.09
N ARG A 263 15.48 15.82 -15.03
CA ARG A 263 14.85 16.20 -16.31
C ARG A 263 15.69 17.19 -17.12
N GLY A 264 16.98 16.89 -17.23
CA GLY A 264 17.95 17.71 -17.97
C GLY A 264 18.38 19.01 -17.29
N GLU A 265 17.82 19.37 -16.14
CA GLU A 265 18.18 20.58 -15.41
C GLU A 265 19.01 20.28 -14.16
N VAL A 266 19.95 21.17 -13.85
CA VAL A 266 20.81 21.07 -12.66
C VAL A 266 20.20 21.90 -11.52
N TYR A 267 19.98 21.28 -10.38
CA TYR A 267 19.46 21.93 -9.18
C TYR A 267 20.43 21.80 -8.02
N SER A 268 20.37 22.75 -7.08
CA SER A 268 20.98 22.60 -5.75
C SER A 268 19.92 22.15 -4.76
N ALA A 269 19.87 20.85 -4.46
CA ALA A 269 18.88 20.29 -3.56
C ALA A 269 19.31 20.43 -2.09
N ASN A 270 18.41 20.92 -1.23
CA ASN A 270 18.63 20.97 0.21
C ASN A 270 18.54 19.56 0.81
N ILE A 271 19.46 19.21 1.71
CA ILE A 271 19.51 17.89 2.36
C ILE A 271 18.98 18.00 3.78
N TYR A 272 18.03 17.15 4.14
CA TYR A 272 17.49 17.05 5.49
C TYR A 272 17.79 15.67 6.07
N ASP A 273 18.17 15.60 7.35
CA ASP A 273 18.16 14.33 8.09
C ASP A 273 16.75 14.04 8.57
N ARG A 274 16.19 12.89 8.21
CA ARG A 274 14.83 12.50 8.62
C ARG A 274 14.65 12.57 10.14
N SER A 275 15.65 12.16 10.90
CA SER A 275 15.57 12.08 12.38
C SER A 275 15.45 13.46 13.05
N GLY A 276 15.89 14.51 12.37
CA GLY A 276 15.79 15.90 12.86
C GLY A 276 14.46 16.58 12.55
N LEU A 277 13.58 15.93 11.77
CA LEU A 277 12.29 16.50 11.39
C LEU A 277 11.23 16.30 12.48
N LYS A 278 10.37 17.31 12.64
CA LYS A 278 9.31 17.36 13.65
C LYS A 278 7.96 17.61 12.97
N ALA A 279 6.87 17.34 13.69
CA ALA A 279 5.53 17.55 13.16
C ALA A 279 5.30 19.02 12.80
N GLY A 280 4.76 19.26 11.60
CA GLY A 280 4.51 20.58 11.04
C GLY A 280 5.66 21.14 10.18
N HIS A 281 6.83 20.51 10.17
CA HIS A 281 7.93 20.94 9.29
C HIS A 281 7.52 20.87 7.82
N ILE A 282 7.83 21.94 7.08
CA ILE A 282 7.63 22.06 5.64
C ILE A 282 9.00 22.00 4.96
N ILE A 283 9.09 21.24 3.87
CA ILE A 283 10.30 21.02 3.07
C ILE A 283 9.96 21.34 1.62
N GLU A 284 10.49 22.45 1.11
CA GLU A 284 10.29 22.85 -0.29
C GLU A 284 11.31 22.14 -1.18
N GLY A 285 10.83 21.61 -2.30
CA GLY A 285 11.68 21.01 -3.33
C GLY A 285 12.36 22.07 -4.20
N PRO A 286 13.52 21.75 -4.82
CA PRO A 286 14.20 20.46 -4.82
C PRO A 286 14.88 20.16 -3.48
N ALA A 287 14.59 18.99 -2.91
CA ALA A 287 15.16 18.57 -1.63
C ALA A 287 15.33 17.05 -1.57
N ILE A 288 16.28 16.63 -0.73
CA ILE A 288 16.54 15.23 -0.40
C ILE A 288 16.35 15.06 1.10
N VAL A 289 15.50 14.12 1.52
CA VAL A 289 15.41 13.69 2.92
C VAL A 289 16.13 12.36 3.06
N GLU A 290 17.27 12.37 3.74
CA GLU A 290 18.09 11.19 3.98
C GLU A 290 17.61 10.45 5.23
N GLN A 291 17.46 9.13 5.10
CA GLN A 291 17.12 8.21 6.16
C GLN A 291 18.01 6.98 6.05
N ASP A 292 18.19 6.25 7.15
CA ASP A 292 19.07 5.08 7.16
C ASP A 292 18.57 3.94 6.26
N ASP A 293 17.26 3.84 6.03
CA ASP A 293 16.58 2.79 5.26
C ASP A 293 16.11 3.23 3.86
N THR A 294 16.14 4.54 3.54
CA THR A 294 15.71 5.06 2.24
C THR A 294 16.28 6.46 1.96
N THR A 295 16.05 6.96 0.76
CA THR A 295 16.20 8.38 0.43
C THR A 295 14.90 8.87 -0.18
N VAL A 296 14.42 10.02 0.28
CA VAL A 296 13.22 10.65 -0.29
C VAL A 296 13.65 11.81 -1.16
N LEU A 297 13.16 11.84 -2.41
CA LEU A 297 13.33 12.97 -3.30
C LEU A 297 12.04 13.80 -3.34
N ILE A 298 12.16 15.11 -3.10
CA ILE A 298 11.09 16.08 -3.31
C ILE A 298 11.49 16.91 -4.54
N LEU A 299 10.68 16.82 -5.59
CA LEU A 299 10.95 17.43 -6.89
C LEU A 299 10.83 18.97 -6.83
N PRO A 300 11.47 19.71 -7.77
CA PRO A 300 11.14 21.11 -8.00
C PRO A 300 9.63 21.31 -8.19
N GLY A 301 9.05 22.35 -7.57
CA GLY A 301 7.60 22.61 -7.62
C GLY A 301 6.74 21.74 -6.70
N TRP A 302 7.37 20.93 -5.83
CA TRP A 302 6.70 20.13 -4.81
C TRP A 302 7.13 20.55 -3.40
N LYS A 303 6.31 20.23 -2.41
CA LYS A 303 6.62 20.40 -0.98
C LYS A 303 6.26 19.16 -0.18
N GLY A 304 7.06 18.87 0.83
CA GLY A 304 6.80 17.85 1.84
C GLY A 304 6.34 18.48 3.16
N ILE A 305 5.33 17.89 3.81
CA ILE A 305 4.86 18.28 5.15
C ILE A 305 4.95 17.07 6.07
N VAL A 306 5.55 17.25 7.24
CA VAL A 306 5.65 16.20 8.26
C VAL A 306 4.40 16.20 9.13
N ASP A 307 3.67 15.09 9.18
CA ASP A 307 2.48 14.98 10.02
C ASP A 307 2.83 14.71 11.49
N LEU A 308 1.78 14.56 12.32
CA LEU A 308 1.92 14.26 13.75
C LEU A 308 2.60 12.93 14.06
N TYR A 309 2.61 11.97 13.13
CA TYR A 309 3.19 10.64 13.32
C TYR A 309 4.53 10.49 12.60
N GLY A 310 5.06 11.58 12.04
CA GLY A 310 6.32 11.57 11.32
C GLY A 310 6.23 10.93 9.95
N ASN A 311 5.05 10.88 9.33
CA ASN A 311 4.91 10.61 7.91
C ASN A 311 5.19 11.90 7.10
N LEU A 312 5.69 11.76 5.88
CA LEU A 312 5.91 12.88 4.97
C LEU A 312 4.86 12.87 3.87
N PHE A 313 4.02 13.90 3.82
CA PHE A 313 3.08 14.13 2.73
C PHE A 313 3.70 15.07 1.71
N ILE A 314 3.93 14.58 0.49
CA ILE A 314 4.54 15.33 -0.61
C ILE A 314 3.44 15.69 -1.62
N SER A 315 3.27 16.97 -1.89
CA SER A 315 2.23 17.51 -2.77
C SER A 315 2.78 18.62 -3.67
N ARG A 316 2.13 18.85 -4.81
CA ARG A 316 2.48 19.96 -5.70
C ARG A 316 2.26 21.28 -4.96
N ILE A 317 3.15 22.23 -5.20
CA ILE A 317 2.91 23.62 -4.81
C ILE A 317 1.93 24.17 -5.84
N GLU A 318 0.65 24.26 -5.48
CA GLU A 318 -0.32 24.97 -6.32
C GLU A 318 -0.09 26.48 -6.15
N ASP A 319 0.09 27.19 -7.26
CA ASP A 319 0.13 28.65 -7.28
C ASP A 319 -1.21 29.20 -6.77
N GLY A 320 -1.27 29.52 -5.47
CA GLY A 320 -2.28 30.41 -4.89
C GLY A 320 -3.65 29.83 -4.52
N LYS A 321 -3.78 28.54 -4.20
CA LYS A 321 -4.97 28.04 -3.49
C LYS A 321 -4.58 27.23 -2.26
N GLU A 322 -4.81 27.83 -1.09
CA GLU A 322 -4.92 27.08 0.16
C GLU A 322 -6.08 26.09 0.02
N VAL A 323 -5.77 24.81 0.03
CA VAL A 323 -6.77 23.75 0.15
C VAL A 323 -7.11 23.65 1.64
N ASN A 324 -8.29 24.14 2.00
CA ASN A 324 -8.94 23.89 3.30
C ASN A 324 -9.21 22.39 3.50
#